data_AF-A0A800ETX3-F1
#
_entry.id   AF-A0A800ETX3-F1
#
_cell.length_a   1.000
_cell.length_b   1.000
_cell.length_c   1.000
_cell.angle_alpha   90.00
_cell.angle_beta   90.00
_cell.angle_gamma   90.00
#
_symmetry.space_group_name_H-M   'P 1'
#
loop_
_entity.id
_entity.type
_entity.pdbx_description
1 polymer ?
#
loop_
_entity_poly.entity_id
_entity_poly.type
_entity_poly.pdbx_seq_one_letter_code
_entity_poly.pdbx_strand_id
1 'polypeptide(L)'
;MLCGPYDLGCFLPLRSPLRSPPSVRSRHPPERRYAIERELGEGGMATVYLADDLKHKRKVALKVLKPELAAVVGAERLLAEITTTANLTHPHILPLFDSGEADSFLFYVMPHIEGESLRERIDRERQLGVDDALA
;
A
#
# COMPACT_ATOMS: atom_id res chain seq x y z
N MET A 1 21.00 4.59 -34.16
CA MET A 1 21.77 3.45 -33.64
C MET A 1 22.90 4.01 -32.78
N LEU A 2 23.16 3.54 -31.57
CA LEU A 2 22.33 2.74 -30.65
C LEU A 2 22.92 2.98 -29.24
N CYS A 3 22.15 3.54 -28.31
CA CYS A 3 22.56 3.69 -26.91
C CYS A 3 21.50 2.98 -26.05
N GLY A 4 21.92 2.12 -25.13
CA GLY A 4 21.05 1.16 -24.45
C GLY A 4 20.28 1.79 -23.27
N PRO A 5 19.06 1.33 -22.96
CA PRO A 5 18.23 1.89 -21.89
C PRO A 5 18.54 1.33 -20.49
N TYR A 6 19.74 0.80 -20.25
CA TYR A 6 20.11 0.08 -19.03
C TYR A 6 21.46 0.56 -18.49
N ASP A 7 21.49 1.78 -17.95
CA ASP A 7 22.64 2.30 -17.20
C ASP A 7 22.24 2.57 -15.74
N LEU A 8 23.04 2.05 -14.81
CA LEU A 8 22.71 1.92 -13.38
C LEU A 8 23.62 2.85 -12.55
N GLY A 9 23.22 4.11 -12.35
CA GLY A 9 24.13 5.03 -11.67
C GLY A 9 23.65 6.45 -11.30
N CYS A 10 22.61 6.59 -10.47
CA CYS A 10 22.46 7.82 -9.65
C CYS A 10 21.59 7.60 -8.39
N PHE A 11 22.12 6.91 -7.39
CA PHE A 11 21.53 6.86 -6.05
C PHE A 11 21.89 8.15 -5.30
N LEU A 12 21.10 9.22 -5.49
CA LEU A 12 21.30 10.50 -4.81
C LEU A 12 20.39 10.60 -3.57
N PRO A 13 20.92 10.76 -2.35
CA PRO A 13 20.11 10.79 -1.13
C PRO A 13 19.44 12.16 -0.95
N LEU A 14 18.35 12.41 -1.69
CA LEU A 14 17.47 13.55 -1.48
C LEU A 14 16.73 13.41 -0.13
N ARG A 15 17.40 13.83 0.95
CA ARG A 15 16.81 14.13 2.25
C ARG A 15 15.91 15.37 2.17
N SER A 16 14.81 15.24 1.43
CA SER A 16 13.69 16.17 1.54
C SER A 16 13.13 16.09 2.96
N PRO A 17 12.77 17.23 3.60
CA PRO A 17 12.18 17.19 4.93
C PRO A 17 10.85 16.43 4.89
N LEU A 18 10.60 15.64 5.95
CA LEU A 18 9.36 14.89 6.13
C LEU A 18 8.15 15.81 5.92
N ARG A 19 7.45 15.65 4.80
CA ARG A 19 6.10 16.20 4.67
C ARG A 19 5.23 15.42 5.65
N SER A 20 4.84 16.06 6.74
CA SER A 20 3.75 15.57 7.57
C SER A 20 2.54 15.29 6.66
N PRO A 21 1.84 14.16 6.83
CA PRO A 21 0.66 13.87 6.03
C PRO A 21 -0.35 15.01 6.15
N PRO A 22 -1.10 15.34 5.08
CA PRO A 22 -2.08 16.42 5.12
C PRO A 22 -3.01 16.19 6.31
N SER A 23 -3.08 17.15 7.24
CA SER A 23 -3.71 16.89 8.53
C SER A 23 -5.22 16.76 8.36
N VAL A 24 -5.72 15.52 8.29
CA VAL A 24 -7.15 15.17 8.20
C VAL A 24 -7.86 15.56 9.49
N ARG A 25 -8.12 16.86 9.66
CA ARG A 25 -8.86 17.46 10.77
C ARG A 25 -10.36 17.31 10.52
N SER A 26 -10.81 16.07 10.46
CA SER A 26 -12.20 15.62 10.41
C SER A 26 -13.12 16.47 11.30
N ARG A 27 -14.27 16.90 10.74
CA ARG A 27 -15.34 17.62 11.44
C ARG A 27 -16.71 16.94 11.40
N HIS A 28 -16.72 15.62 11.10
CA HIS A 28 -17.84 14.66 11.21
C HIS A 28 -18.92 14.82 10.13
N PRO A 29 -19.53 13.73 9.62
CA PRO A 29 -19.58 12.34 10.14
C PRO A 29 -18.86 11.33 9.22
N PRO A 30 -19.22 10.03 9.18
CA PRO A 30 -18.44 8.82 9.55
C PRO A 30 -16.88 8.77 9.52
N GLU A 31 -16.16 9.86 9.22
CA GLU A 31 -14.71 10.12 9.06
C GLU A 31 -13.69 9.52 10.08
N ARG A 32 -14.06 8.60 10.99
CA ARG A 32 -13.14 8.07 12.03
C ARG A 32 -13.15 6.55 12.21
N ARG A 33 -13.55 5.77 11.20
CA ARG A 33 -13.49 4.30 11.32
C ARG A 33 -12.06 3.75 11.43
N TYR A 34 -11.11 4.36 10.74
CA TYR A 34 -9.70 3.95 10.73
C TYR A 34 -8.84 5.05 11.32
N ALA A 35 -8.16 4.77 12.44
CA ALA A 35 -7.22 5.70 13.06
C ALA A 35 -5.79 5.34 12.61
N ILE A 36 -5.17 6.17 11.76
CA ILE A 36 -3.80 5.95 11.26
C ILE A 36 -2.79 6.17 12.40
N GLU A 37 -1.93 5.18 12.65
CA GLU A 37 -0.74 5.32 13.51
C GLU A 37 0.43 5.91 12.73
N ARG A 38 0.81 5.25 11.63
CA ARG A 38 2.05 5.49 10.89
C ARG A 38 1.98 4.97 9.46
N GLU A 39 2.94 5.35 8.65
CA GLU A 39 3.18 4.74 7.35
C GLU A 39 3.83 3.34 7.50
N LEU A 40 3.49 2.44 6.58
CA LEU A 40 4.14 1.16 6.33
C LEU A 40 5.03 1.23 5.07
N GLY A 41 4.61 1.97 4.05
CA GLY A 41 5.47 2.35 2.93
C GLY A 41 4.71 3.02 1.77
N GLU A 42 5.44 3.82 0.99
CA GLU A 42 4.98 4.49 -0.22
C GLU A 42 5.41 3.74 -1.50
N GLY A 43 4.51 3.67 -2.49
CA GLY A 43 4.81 3.19 -3.84
C GLY A 43 4.30 4.16 -4.91
N GLY A 44 4.58 3.88 -6.18
CA GLY A 44 4.19 4.74 -7.31
C GLY A 44 2.67 4.96 -7.43
N MET A 45 1.86 3.99 -7.01
CA MET A 45 0.39 4.00 -7.17
C MET A 45 -0.37 4.39 -5.89
N ALA A 46 0.23 4.22 -4.73
CA ALA A 46 -0.48 4.22 -3.43
C ALA A 46 0.50 4.38 -2.27
N THR A 47 -0.03 4.79 -1.11
CA THR A 47 0.68 4.72 0.17
C THR A 47 -0.07 3.77 1.11
N VAL A 48 0.67 2.98 1.90
CA VAL A 48 0.11 2.02 2.85
C VAL A 48 0.37 2.50 4.27
N TYR A 49 -0.68 2.54 5.09
CA TYR A 49 -0.64 2.95 6.48
C TYR A 49 -0.99 1.81 7.42
N LEU A 50 -0.41 1.82 8.62
CA LEU A 50 -0.90 1.07 9.77
C LEU A 50 -2.02 1.88 10.43
N ALA A 51 -3.17 1.24 10.66
CA ALA A 51 -4.30 1.88 11.31
C ALA A 51 -5.03 0.92 12.27
N ASP A 52 -5.71 1.47 13.28
CA ASP A 52 -6.74 0.75 14.04
C ASP A 52 -8.09 0.84 13.33
N ASP A 53 -8.70 -0.30 13.02
CA ASP A 53 -10.13 -0.41 12.71
C ASP A 53 -10.91 -0.26 14.02
N LEU A 54 -11.38 0.96 14.33
CA LEU A 54 -12.04 1.26 15.61
C LEU A 54 -13.36 0.51 15.80
N LYS A 55 -13.98 0.03 14.71
CA LYS A 55 -15.20 -0.79 14.75
C LYS A 55 -14.88 -2.22 15.20
N HIS A 56 -13.83 -2.82 14.66
CA HIS A 56 -13.47 -4.22 14.91
C HIS A 56 -12.30 -4.42 15.89
N LYS A 57 -11.73 -3.32 16.42
CA LYS A 57 -10.67 -3.28 17.44
C LYS A 57 -9.42 -4.11 17.09
N ARG A 58 -8.91 -3.91 15.87
CA ARG A 58 -7.75 -4.62 15.31
C ARG A 58 -6.87 -3.69 14.47
N LYS A 59 -5.57 -3.99 14.42
CA LYS A 59 -4.66 -3.40 13.44
C LYS A 59 -5.01 -3.88 12.03
N VAL A 60 -4.97 -2.96 11.07
CA VAL A 60 -5.16 -3.20 9.64
C VAL A 60 -4.11 -2.45 8.84
N ALA A 61 -3.79 -2.97 7.67
CA ALA A 61 -3.09 -2.20 6.65
C ALA A 61 -4.13 -1.48 5.78
N LEU A 62 -4.05 -0.16 5.71
CA LEU A 62 -4.91 0.72 4.94
C LEU A 62 -4.12 1.22 3.72
N LYS A 63 -4.46 0.76 2.53
CA LYS A 63 -3.83 1.19 1.28
C LYS A 63 -4.67 2.24 0.60
N VAL A 64 -4.11 3.45 0.48
CA VAL A 64 -4.76 4.64 -0.09
C VAL A 64 -4.15 4.91 -1.46
N LEU A 65 -4.99 4.96 -2.50
CA LEU A 65 -4.56 5.21 -3.88
C LEU A 65 -4.32 6.71 -4.11
N LYS A 66 -3.31 7.04 -4.92
CA LYS A 66 -2.97 8.42 -5.25
C LYS A 66 -3.99 9.02 -6.24
N PRO A 67 -4.60 10.19 -5.98
CA PRO A 67 -5.64 10.76 -6.86
C PRO A 67 -5.17 11.00 -8.30
N GLU A 68 -3.88 11.33 -8.47
CA GLU A 68 -3.24 11.52 -9.77
C GLU A 68 -3.27 10.23 -10.61
N LEU A 69 -3.21 9.06 -9.96
CA LEU A 69 -3.33 7.77 -10.62
C LEU A 69 -4.76 7.50 -11.11
N ALA A 70 -5.78 7.91 -10.35
CA ALA A 70 -7.18 7.76 -10.78
C ALA A 70 -7.49 8.55 -12.05
N ALA A 71 -6.84 9.72 -12.23
CA ALA A 71 -6.92 10.53 -13.44
C ALA A 71 -6.17 9.92 -14.65
N VAL A 72 -5.15 9.09 -14.43
CA VAL A 72 -4.32 8.48 -15.51
C VAL A 72 -4.79 7.07 -15.88
N VAL A 73 -5.22 6.26 -14.91
CA VAL A 73 -5.61 4.85 -15.07
C VAL A 73 -7.13 4.68 -15.21
N GLY A 74 -7.91 5.68 -14.76
CA GLY A 74 -9.37 5.63 -14.68
C GLY A 74 -9.83 5.01 -13.36
N ALA A 75 -10.68 5.74 -12.62
CA ALA A 75 -11.24 5.27 -11.34
C ALA A 75 -11.99 3.93 -11.48
N GLU A 76 -12.75 3.74 -12.58
CA GLU A 76 -13.47 2.50 -12.89
C GLU A 76 -12.54 1.27 -12.93
N ARG A 77 -11.34 1.41 -13.49
CA ARG A 77 -10.36 0.32 -13.55
C ARG A 77 -9.80 -0.01 -12.17
N LEU A 78 -9.49 1.01 -11.35
CA LEU A 78 -9.02 0.80 -9.98
C LEU A 78 -10.12 0.13 -9.13
N LEU A 79 -11.39 0.51 -9.31
CA LEU A 79 -12.54 -0.14 -8.69
C LEU A 79 -12.74 -1.58 -9.18
N ALA A 80 -12.49 -1.88 -10.46
CA ALA A 80 -12.52 -3.24 -11.00
C ALA A 80 -11.38 -4.11 -10.45
N GLU A 81 -10.17 -3.57 -10.30
CA GLU A 81 -9.03 -4.27 -9.66
C GLU A 81 -9.32 -4.57 -8.18
N ILE A 82 -9.89 -3.61 -7.43
CA ILE A 82 -10.36 -3.80 -6.05
C ILE A 82 -11.45 -4.88 -5.97
N THR A 83 -12.48 -4.78 -6.82
CA THR A 83 -13.61 -5.72 -6.86
C THR A 83 -13.14 -7.14 -7.20
N THR A 84 -12.23 -7.28 -8.16
CA THR A 84 -11.63 -8.58 -8.51
C THR A 84 -10.88 -9.16 -7.31
N THR A 85 -10.03 -8.35 -6.67
CA THR A 85 -9.22 -8.78 -5.51
C THR A 85 -10.09 -9.16 -4.31
N ALA A 86 -11.18 -8.43 -4.05
CA ALA A 86 -12.12 -8.72 -2.97
C ALA A 86 -12.83 -10.08 -3.09
N ASN A 87 -12.93 -10.62 -4.32
CA ASN A 87 -13.51 -11.93 -4.58
C ASN A 87 -12.48 -13.09 -4.56
N LEU A 88 -11.18 -12.82 -4.42
CA LEU A 88 -10.15 -13.85 -4.34
C LEU A 88 -10.02 -14.39 -2.91
N THR A 89 -10.38 -15.66 -2.71
CA THR A 89 -10.21 -16.38 -1.44
C THR A 89 -9.26 -17.56 -1.62
N HIS A 90 -8.04 -17.44 -1.10
CA HIS A 90 -7.01 -18.49 -1.15
C HIS A 90 -6.01 -18.31 0.01
N PRO A 91 -5.47 -19.37 0.65
CA PRO A 91 -4.55 -19.24 1.79
C PRO A 91 -3.25 -18.46 1.49
N HIS A 92 -2.88 -18.31 0.22
CA HIS A 92 -1.70 -17.55 -0.22
C HIS A 92 -2.04 -16.23 -0.93
N ILE A 93 -3.29 -15.75 -0.82
CA ILE A 93 -3.71 -14.43 -1.32
C ILE A 93 -4.20 -13.62 -0.10
N LEU A 94 -3.64 -12.43 0.10
CA LEU A 94 -4.03 -11.56 1.21
C LEU A 94 -5.47 -11.04 0.97
N PRO A 95 -6.46 -11.38 1.80
CA PRO A 95 -7.84 -11.01 1.58
C PRO A 95 -8.08 -9.51 1.87
N LEU A 96 -9.08 -8.93 1.22
CA LEU A 96 -9.59 -7.62 1.59
C LEU A 96 -10.64 -7.74 2.71
N PHE A 97 -10.56 -6.85 3.69
CA PHE A 97 -11.56 -6.67 4.73
C PHE A 97 -12.60 -5.60 4.38
N ASP A 98 -12.22 -4.60 3.57
CA ASP A 98 -13.08 -3.47 3.20
C ASP A 98 -12.50 -2.67 2.03
N SER A 99 -13.32 -1.82 1.42
CA SER A 99 -12.91 -0.84 0.41
C SER A 99 -13.91 0.32 0.33
N GLY A 100 -13.44 1.50 -0.07
CA GLY A 100 -14.32 2.66 -0.23
C GLY A 100 -13.61 3.90 -0.76
N GLU A 101 -14.29 5.03 -0.62
CA GLU A 101 -13.82 6.35 -1.03
C GLU A 101 -14.00 7.34 0.15
N ALA A 102 -13.03 8.22 0.36
CA ALA A 102 -13.10 9.32 1.31
C ALA A 102 -12.23 10.49 0.82
N ASP A 103 -12.74 11.73 0.88
CA ASP A 103 -12.05 12.94 0.43
C ASP A 103 -11.45 12.83 -1.00
N SER A 104 -12.16 12.13 -1.90
CA SER A 104 -11.73 11.77 -3.26
C SER A 104 -10.54 10.80 -3.37
N PHE A 105 -10.13 10.17 -2.27
CA PHE A 105 -9.16 9.06 -2.25
C PHE A 105 -9.89 7.72 -2.22
N LEU A 106 -9.60 6.85 -3.21
CA LEU A 106 -9.97 5.44 -3.16
C LEU A 106 -9.05 4.69 -2.20
N PHE A 107 -9.61 3.81 -1.37
CA PHE A 107 -8.84 3.00 -0.42
C PHE A 107 -9.35 1.56 -0.31
N TYR A 108 -8.47 0.67 0.15
CA TYR A 108 -8.87 -0.65 0.64
C TYR A 108 -8.10 -1.07 1.88
N VAL A 109 -8.70 -1.99 2.62
CA VAL A 109 -8.30 -2.42 3.96
C VAL A 109 -8.04 -3.91 3.94
N MET A 110 -6.90 -4.33 4.49
CA MET A 110 -6.43 -5.71 4.50
C MET A 110 -5.81 -6.06 5.87
N PRO A 111 -5.59 -7.35 6.20
CA PRO A 111 -4.89 -7.73 7.42
C PRO A 111 -3.55 -6.99 7.55
N HIS A 112 -3.24 -6.50 8.74
CA HIS A 112 -1.86 -6.21 9.09
C HIS A 112 -1.15 -7.55 9.35
N ILE A 113 -0.13 -7.85 8.57
CA ILE A 113 0.73 -9.02 8.75
C ILE A 113 1.99 -8.57 9.48
N GLU A 114 2.31 -9.22 10.60
CA GLU A 114 3.54 -8.98 11.35
C GLU A 114 4.68 -9.82 10.77
N GLY A 115 5.88 -9.25 10.73
CA GLY A 115 7.06 -9.83 10.09
C GLY A 115 7.70 -8.85 9.12
N GLU A 116 8.40 -9.38 8.12
CA GLU A 116 9.03 -8.62 7.03
C GLU A 116 8.49 -9.06 5.67
N SER A 117 8.64 -8.21 4.65
CA SER A 117 8.37 -8.61 3.27
C SER A 117 9.49 -9.48 2.70
N LEU A 118 9.16 -10.31 1.70
CA LEU A 118 10.14 -11.07 0.93
C LEU A 118 11.22 -10.16 0.30
N ARG A 119 10.89 -8.89 0.01
CA ARG A 119 11.85 -7.88 -0.45
C ARG A 119 12.89 -7.57 0.63
N GLU A 120 12.47 -7.25 1.85
CA GLU A 120 13.38 -6.94 2.96
C GLU A 120 14.26 -8.15 3.31
N ARG A 121 13.70 -9.37 3.26
CA ARG A 121 14.47 -10.61 3.40
C ARG A 121 15.55 -10.73 2.32
N ILE A 122 15.21 -10.53 1.04
CA ILE A 122 16.16 -10.59 -0.09
C ILE A 122 17.21 -9.46 -0.02
N ASP A 123 16.81 -8.23 0.34
CA ASP A 123 17.73 -7.09 0.44
C ASP A 123 18.76 -7.30 1.58
N ARG A 124 18.37 -8.01 2.67
CA ARG A 124 19.25 -8.46 3.74
C ARG A 124 20.15 -9.63 3.31
N GLU A 125 19.56 -10.73 2.86
CA GLU A 125 20.24 -12.03 2.66
C GLU A 125 20.97 -12.11 1.31
N ARG A 126 20.65 -11.22 0.37
CA ARG A 126 21.12 -11.16 -1.04
C ARG A 126 20.71 -12.33 -1.92
N GLN A 127 20.64 -13.53 -1.37
CA GLN A 127 20.22 -14.75 -2.05
C GLN A 127 19.51 -15.67 -1.04
N LEU A 128 18.36 -16.20 -1.43
CA LEU A 128 17.64 -17.22 -0.66
C LEU A 128 18.25 -18.61 -0.90
N GLY A 129 18.09 -19.51 0.07
CA GLY A 129 18.40 -20.93 -0.13
C GLY A 129 17.53 -21.54 -1.23
N VAL A 130 18.01 -22.61 -1.87
CA VAL A 130 17.21 -23.31 -2.91
C VAL A 130 15.93 -23.91 -2.30
N ASP A 131 16.02 -24.44 -1.09
CA ASP A 131 14.87 -25.00 -0.37
C ASP A 131 13.83 -23.92 0.00
N ASP A 132 14.29 -22.75 0.47
CA ASP A 132 13.44 -21.55 0.72
C ASP A 132 12.72 -21.05 -0.54
N ALA A 133 13.27 -21.31 -1.73
CA ALA A 133 12.77 -20.82 -3.01
C ALA A 133 11.86 -21.82 -3.75
N LEU A 134 11.69 -23.03 -3.22
CA LEU A 134 10.91 -24.13 -3.82
C LEU A 134 9.80 -24.68 -2.89
N ALA A 135 9.61 -24.06 -1.72
CA ALA A 135 8.61 -24.44 -0.70
C ALA A 135 7.20 -23.87 -0.96
#